data_AF-G7IQV4-F1
#
_entry.id   AF-G7IQV4-F1
#
_cell.length_a   1.000
_cell.length_b   1.000
_cell.length_c   1.000
_cell.angle_alpha   90.00
_cell.angle_beta   90.00
_cell.angle_gamma   90.00
#
_symmetry.space_group_name_H-M   'P 1'
#
loop_
_entity.id
_entity.type
_entity.pdbx_description
1 polymer ?
#
loop_
_entity_poly.entity_id
_entity_poly.type
_entity_poly.pdbx_seq_one_letter_code
_entity_poly.pdbx_strand_id
1 'polypeptide(L)'
;MAEQFSSEMNTLSLSETMAEQQVSSEMNTLSLSETMISLITSDNVVFKVKPSIAKEMGTVQTFVDESDGKITTVPLHNVSSSELPLIIKYCEKNVAGEINKAFEAEFVKNLDNEEVKDLFLAANYLDTKKLLDFTSQVIADRIENKSVEYVRKYFGIEDTEFLPGEEEKLREELAWSFTGVDKDEDEDEDADGKIDGDKVEDKIE
;
A
#
# COMPACT_ATOMS: atom_id res chain seq x y z
N MET A 1 47.09 -25.37 -54.40
CA MET A 1 46.90 -23.91 -54.24
C MET A 1 45.42 -23.52 -54.24
N ALA A 2 44.58 -24.02 -55.16
CA ALA A 2 43.16 -23.64 -55.22
C ALA A 2 42.29 -24.12 -54.02
N GLU A 3 42.57 -25.30 -53.46
CA GLU A 3 41.78 -25.83 -52.33
C GLU A 3 41.99 -25.06 -51.02
N GLN A 4 43.19 -24.51 -50.82
CA GLN A 4 43.53 -23.75 -49.62
C GLN A 4 42.83 -22.38 -49.59
N PHE A 5 42.72 -21.72 -50.75
CA PHE A 5 41.96 -20.48 -50.90
C PHE A 5 40.45 -20.64 -50.64
N SER A 6 39.88 -21.78 -51.05
CA SER A 6 38.46 -22.07 -50.83
C SER A 6 38.15 -22.28 -49.34
N SER A 7 39.04 -22.98 -48.63
CA SER A 7 38.93 -23.17 -47.19
C SER A 7 39.00 -21.85 -46.43
N GLU A 8 39.96 -20.98 -46.77
CA GLU A 8 40.15 -19.68 -46.11
C GLU A 8 38.94 -18.73 -46.32
N MET A 9 38.41 -18.68 -47.55
CA MET A 9 37.20 -17.91 -47.87
C MET A 9 35.97 -18.39 -47.07
N ASN A 10 35.82 -19.70 -46.91
CA ASN A 10 34.68 -20.26 -46.17
C ASN A 10 34.81 -19.99 -44.67
N THR A 11 36.02 -20.08 -44.11
CA THR A 11 36.27 -19.73 -42.70
C THR A 11 36.02 -18.26 -42.39
N LEU A 12 36.32 -17.36 -43.32
CA LEU A 12 36.09 -15.92 -43.15
C LEU A 12 34.59 -15.61 -43.12
N SER A 13 33.83 -16.20 -44.04
CA SER A 13 32.36 -16.09 -44.10
C SER A 13 31.67 -16.66 -42.84
N LEU A 14 32.15 -17.79 -42.31
CA LEU A 14 31.66 -18.31 -41.04
C LEU A 14 31.98 -17.38 -39.86
N SER A 15 33.16 -16.75 -39.83
CA SER A 15 33.50 -15.81 -38.75
C SER A 15 32.68 -14.51 -38.79
N GLU A 16 32.36 -14.02 -39.99
CA GLU A 16 31.55 -12.81 -40.20
C GLU A 16 30.09 -13.05 -39.80
N THR A 17 29.53 -14.21 -40.18
CA THR A 17 28.17 -14.60 -39.79
C THR A 17 28.03 -14.87 -38.29
N MET A 18 29.06 -15.42 -37.64
CA MET A 18 29.07 -15.58 -36.17
C MET A 18 29.16 -14.24 -35.45
N ALA A 19 29.94 -13.28 -35.98
CA ALA A 19 30.00 -11.92 -35.43
C ALA A 19 28.66 -11.17 -35.60
N GLU A 20 28.00 -11.29 -36.75
CA GLU A 20 26.68 -10.69 -37.00
C GLU A 20 25.58 -11.31 -36.12
N GLN A 21 25.59 -12.64 -35.92
CA GLN A 21 24.66 -13.30 -35.01
C GLN A 21 24.92 -12.91 -33.55
N GLN A 22 26.18 -12.82 -33.14
CA GLN A 22 26.55 -12.41 -31.79
C GLN A 22 26.18 -10.95 -31.54
N VAL A 23 26.46 -10.03 -32.48
CA VAL A 23 26.03 -8.63 -32.40
C VAL A 23 24.50 -8.52 -32.41
N SER A 24 23.77 -9.33 -33.19
CA SER A 24 22.29 -9.32 -33.13
C SER A 24 21.74 -9.80 -31.79
N SER A 25 22.40 -10.77 -31.14
CA SER A 25 22.01 -11.29 -29.83
C SER A 25 22.43 -10.35 -28.68
N GLU A 26 23.54 -9.62 -28.83
CA GLU A 26 23.98 -8.59 -27.88
C GLU A 26 23.14 -7.30 -28.02
N MET A 27 22.71 -6.92 -29.23
CA MET A 27 21.81 -5.79 -29.47
C MET A 27 20.38 -6.07 -28.99
N ASN A 28 19.94 -7.33 -28.96
CA ASN A 28 18.63 -7.73 -28.46
C ASN A 28 18.62 -8.00 -26.94
N THR A 29 19.78 -8.03 -26.29
CA THR A 29 19.91 -8.13 -24.82
C THR A 29 20.14 -6.77 -24.13
N LEU A 30 20.33 -5.69 -24.90
CA LEU A 30 20.47 -4.31 -24.41
C LEU A 30 19.29 -3.39 -24.74
N SER A 31 18.18 -3.93 -25.27
CA SER A 31 16.94 -3.18 -25.56
C SER A 31 15.76 -3.62 -24.67
N LEU A 32 15.96 -3.68 -23.37
CA LEU A 32 14.86 -3.47 -22.41
C LEU A 32 14.74 -1.96 -22.14
N SER A 33 14.47 -1.17 -23.18
CA SER A 33 13.74 0.08 -22.94
C SER A 33 12.29 -0.32 -22.65
N GLU A 34 12.06 -0.93 -21.49
CA GLU A 34 10.72 -1.08 -20.95
C GLU A 34 10.16 0.32 -20.82
N THR A 35 9.29 0.70 -21.75
CA THR A 35 8.63 2.00 -21.75
C THR A 35 7.93 2.15 -20.40
N MET A 36 8.44 3.05 -19.57
CA MET A 36 7.88 3.31 -18.24
C MET A 36 6.42 3.72 -18.38
N ILE A 37 5.57 3.17 -17.53
CA ILE A 37 4.16 3.55 -17.43
C ILE A 37 4.08 4.75 -16.50
N SER A 38 3.39 5.78 -16.94
CA SER A 38 3.12 7.00 -16.18
C SER A 38 1.79 6.87 -15.45
N LEU A 39 1.80 7.02 -14.14
CA LEU A 39 0.61 7.03 -13.29
C LEU A 39 0.35 8.47 -12.84
N ILE A 40 -0.85 8.97 -13.06
CA ILE A 40 -1.25 10.32 -12.62
C ILE A 40 -2.17 10.17 -11.42
N THR A 41 -1.74 10.64 -10.26
CA THR A 41 -2.51 10.63 -9.01
C THR A 41 -3.65 11.65 -9.02
N SER A 42 -4.54 11.56 -8.03
CA SER A 42 -5.71 12.43 -7.88
C SER A 42 -5.33 13.92 -7.75
N ASP A 43 -4.15 14.19 -7.19
CA ASP A 43 -3.54 15.51 -7.04
C ASP A 43 -2.66 15.93 -8.25
N ASN A 44 -2.80 15.22 -9.38
CA ASN A 44 -2.12 15.47 -10.65
C ASN A 44 -0.59 15.29 -10.60
N VAL A 45 -0.07 14.52 -9.64
CA VAL A 45 1.35 14.18 -9.58
C VAL A 45 1.62 12.94 -10.44
N VAL A 46 2.67 13.01 -11.25
CA VAL A 46 3.04 11.95 -12.20
C VAL A 46 4.15 11.07 -11.64
N PHE A 47 3.91 9.77 -11.59
CA PHE A 47 4.87 8.75 -11.19
C PHE A 47 5.21 7.87 -12.38
N LYS A 48 6.48 7.47 -12.52
CA LYS A 48 6.93 6.57 -13.59
C LYS A 48 7.32 5.23 -12.98
N VAL A 49 6.66 4.16 -13.44
CA VAL A 49 6.86 2.81 -12.92
C VAL A 49 7.25 1.86 -14.05
N LYS A 50 8.01 0.83 -13.68
CA LYS A 50 8.35 -0.26 -14.62
C LYS A 50 7.09 -1.09 -14.93
N PRO A 51 6.99 -1.66 -16.13
CA PRO A 51 5.90 -2.57 -16.48
C PRO A 51 5.77 -3.77 -15.54
N SER A 52 6.88 -4.26 -14.99
CA SER A 52 6.87 -5.33 -13.99
C SER A 52 6.14 -4.96 -12.70
N ILE A 53 6.27 -3.72 -12.24
CA ILE A 53 5.59 -3.19 -11.06
C ILE A 53 4.12 -2.93 -11.39
N ALA A 54 3.84 -2.33 -12.56
CA ALA A 54 2.48 -2.03 -13.01
C ALA A 54 1.61 -3.28 -13.16
N LYS A 55 2.20 -4.44 -13.48
CA LYS A 55 1.50 -5.74 -13.54
C LYS A 55 0.98 -6.22 -12.19
N GLU A 56 1.58 -5.78 -11.08
CA GLU A 56 1.05 -6.10 -9.74
C GLU A 56 -0.18 -5.28 -9.39
N MET A 57 -0.45 -4.20 -10.13
CA MET A 57 -1.63 -3.35 -9.97
C MET A 57 -2.68 -3.76 -11.01
N GLY A 58 -3.68 -4.57 -10.62
CA GLY A 58 -4.69 -5.11 -11.54
C GLY A 58 -5.47 -4.05 -12.31
N THR A 59 -5.76 -2.90 -11.67
CA THR A 59 -6.44 -1.77 -12.34
C THR A 59 -5.58 -1.14 -13.44
N VAL A 60 -4.28 -0.96 -13.17
CA VAL A 60 -3.32 -0.43 -14.16
C VAL A 60 -3.14 -1.43 -15.29
N GLN A 61 -3.04 -2.72 -14.98
CA GLN A 61 -2.92 -3.79 -15.96
C GLN A 61 -4.12 -3.81 -16.92
N THR A 62 -5.34 -3.77 -16.38
CA THR A 62 -6.57 -3.74 -17.18
C THR A 62 -6.57 -2.56 -18.15
N PHE A 63 -6.17 -1.38 -17.68
CA PHE A 63 -6.11 -0.18 -18.50
C PHE A 63 -5.06 -0.26 -19.62
N VAL A 64 -3.90 -0.86 -19.34
CA VAL A 64 -2.85 -1.08 -20.34
C VAL A 64 -3.30 -2.10 -21.38
N ASP A 65 -3.94 -3.19 -20.95
CA ASP A 65 -4.41 -4.28 -21.81
C ASP A 65 -5.52 -3.81 -22.77
N GLU A 66 -6.47 -2.99 -22.29
CA GLU A 66 -7.52 -2.38 -23.13
C GLU A 66 -6.98 -1.42 -24.19
N SER A 67 -5.76 -0.92 -24.00
CA SER A 67 -5.15 0.09 -24.87
C SER A 67 -4.26 -0.46 -25.99
N ASP A 68 -4.22 -1.79 -26.18
CA ASP A 68 -3.21 -2.48 -27.02
C ASP A 68 -1.76 -2.09 -26.66
N GLY A 69 -1.47 -1.70 -25.41
CA GLY A 69 -0.17 -1.19 -25.00
C GLY A 69 0.23 0.17 -25.61
N LYS A 70 -0.71 0.89 -26.24
CA LYS A 70 -0.48 2.22 -26.81
C LYS A 70 -0.60 3.32 -25.76
N ILE A 71 -1.39 3.11 -24.71
CA ILE A 71 -1.52 4.07 -23.62
C ILE A 71 -0.44 3.80 -22.57
N THR A 72 0.44 4.77 -22.40
CA THR A 72 1.52 4.75 -21.41
C THR A 72 1.18 5.59 -20.18
N THR A 73 -0.02 6.16 -20.10
CA THR A 73 -0.42 7.09 -19.03
C THR A 73 -1.77 6.69 -18.45
N VAL A 74 -1.80 6.36 -17.16
CA VAL A 74 -2.99 5.89 -16.44
C VAL A 74 -3.38 6.90 -15.36
N PRO A 75 -4.57 7.52 -15.42
CA PRO A 75 -5.08 8.37 -14.36
C PRO A 75 -5.67 7.54 -13.20
N LEU A 76 -5.28 7.87 -11.98
CA LEU A 76 -5.66 7.23 -10.72
C LEU A 76 -6.40 8.25 -9.85
N HIS A 77 -7.71 8.40 -10.08
CA HIS A 77 -8.52 9.41 -9.42
C HIS A 77 -8.73 9.18 -7.92
N ASN A 78 -8.54 7.95 -7.44
CA ASN A 78 -8.77 7.55 -6.05
C ASN A 78 -7.47 7.20 -5.31
N VAL A 79 -6.32 7.65 -5.81
CA VAL A 79 -5.02 7.42 -5.16
C VAL A 79 -4.29 8.75 -5.07
N SER A 80 -3.87 9.12 -3.86
CA SER A 80 -3.09 10.33 -3.62
C SER A 80 -1.60 10.12 -3.87
N SER A 81 -0.85 11.22 -4.05
CA SER A 81 0.61 11.17 -4.16
C SER A 81 1.34 10.76 -2.87
N SER A 82 0.69 10.78 -1.71
CA SER A 82 1.24 10.26 -0.46
C SER A 82 1.20 8.73 -0.39
N GLU A 83 0.12 8.11 -0.90
CA GLU A 83 -0.06 6.65 -0.87
C GLU A 83 0.74 5.95 -1.97
N LEU A 84 0.72 6.48 -3.19
CA LEU A 84 1.25 5.79 -4.37
C LEU A 84 2.74 5.37 -4.21
N PRO A 85 3.64 6.19 -3.64
CA PRO A 85 5.02 5.77 -3.37
C PRO A 85 5.13 4.54 -2.45
N LEU A 86 4.26 4.44 -1.43
CA LEU A 86 4.23 3.31 -0.51
C LEU A 86 3.81 2.03 -1.24
N ILE A 87 2.79 2.14 -2.09
CA ILE A 87 2.30 1.03 -2.92
C ILE A 87 3.38 0.59 -3.91
N ILE A 88 4.03 1.52 -4.60
CA ILE A 88 5.13 1.23 -5.53
C ILE A 88 6.26 0.49 -4.79
N LYS A 89 6.69 0.98 -3.63
CA LYS A 89 7.73 0.35 -2.80
C LYS A 89 7.34 -1.08 -2.41
N TYR A 90 6.08 -1.31 -2.05
CA TYR A 90 5.57 -2.64 -1.72
C TYR A 90 5.58 -3.55 -2.94
N CYS A 91 5.07 -3.08 -4.09
CA CYS A 91 5.08 -3.82 -5.35
C CYS A 91 6.51 -4.17 -5.81
N GLU A 92 7.48 -3.26 -5.67
CA GLU A 92 8.89 -3.54 -5.98
C GLU A 92 9.44 -4.70 -5.14
N LYS A 93 9.19 -4.69 -3.83
CA LYS A 93 9.61 -5.77 -2.93
C LYS A 93 8.90 -7.08 -3.23
N ASN A 94 7.63 -7.02 -3.62
CA ASN A 94 6.85 -8.18 -4.02
C ASN A 94 7.36 -8.81 -5.32
N VAL A 95 7.68 -7.99 -6.34
CA VAL A 95 8.29 -8.45 -7.59
C VAL A 95 9.67 -9.07 -7.34
N ALA A 96 10.45 -8.53 -6.39
CA ALA A 96 11.72 -9.10 -5.98
C ALA A 96 11.57 -10.41 -5.15
N GLY A 97 10.36 -10.77 -4.72
CA GLY A 97 10.12 -11.91 -3.84
C GLY A 97 10.66 -11.71 -2.42
N GLU A 98 10.85 -10.46 -2.00
CA GLU A 98 11.47 -10.09 -0.73
C GLU A 98 10.45 -9.72 0.36
N ILE A 99 9.15 -9.93 0.10
CA ILE A 99 8.10 -9.74 1.11
C ILE A 99 8.24 -10.82 2.17
N ASN A 100 8.52 -10.39 3.39
CA ASN A 100 8.59 -11.23 4.57
C ASN A 100 8.00 -10.47 5.76
N LYS A 101 7.69 -11.20 6.84
CA LYS A 101 7.08 -10.63 8.05
C LYS A 101 7.89 -9.49 8.68
N ALA A 102 9.22 -9.49 8.54
CA ALA A 102 10.06 -8.43 9.10
C ALA A 102 9.93 -7.12 8.31
N PHE A 103 9.88 -7.21 6.96
CA PHE A 103 9.60 -6.08 6.10
C PHE A 103 8.20 -5.52 6.36
N GLU A 104 7.19 -6.39 6.43
CA GLU A 104 5.80 -6.00 6.73
C GLU A 104 5.69 -5.27 8.08
N ALA A 105 6.36 -5.78 9.12
CA ALA A 105 6.41 -5.13 10.43
C ALA A 105 7.10 -3.76 10.39
N GLU A 106 8.20 -3.63 9.64
CA GLU A 106 8.88 -2.34 9.47
C GLU A 106 8.06 -1.35 8.64
N PHE A 107 7.35 -1.85 7.63
CA PHE A 107 6.53 -1.07 6.73
C PHE A 107 5.36 -0.41 7.45
N VAL A 108 4.65 -1.16 8.31
CA VAL A 108 3.51 -0.63 9.08
C VAL A 108 3.93 0.23 10.27
N LYS A 109 5.13 0.01 10.83
CA LYS A 109 5.58 0.71 12.05
C LYS A 109 5.59 2.23 11.92
N ASN A 110 5.83 2.74 10.72
CA ASN A 110 5.90 4.18 10.46
C ASN A 110 4.58 4.77 9.97
N LEU A 111 3.51 3.96 9.89
CA LEU A 111 2.21 4.40 9.37
C LEU A 111 1.21 4.58 10.50
N ASP A 112 0.54 5.72 10.54
CA ASP A 112 -0.54 5.97 11.48
C ASP A 112 -1.85 5.26 11.09
N ASN A 113 -2.93 5.47 11.85
CA ASN A 113 -4.23 4.86 11.58
C ASN A 113 -4.93 5.40 10.33
N GLU A 114 -4.74 6.67 10.00
CA GLU A 114 -5.31 7.29 8.81
C GLU A 114 -4.56 6.81 7.56
N GLU A 115 -3.23 6.84 7.58
CA GLU A 115 -2.37 6.36 6.51
C GLU A 115 -2.61 4.89 6.17
N VAL A 116 -2.83 4.02 7.17
CA VAL A 116 -3.17 2.61 6.91
C VAL A 116 -4.56 2.46 6.27
N LYS A 117 -5.55 3.26 6.69
CA LYS A 117 -6.89 3.25 6.08
C LYS A 117 -6.83 3.74 4.63
N ASP A 118 -6.10 4.81 4.37
CA ASP A 118 -5.92 5.36 3.03
C ASP A 118 -5.16 4.38 2.13
N LEU A 119 -4.11 3.75 2.66
CA LEU A 119 -3.38 2.71 1.96
C LEU A 119 -4.24 1.48 1.65
N PHE A 120 -5.12 1.07 2.57
CA PHE A 120 -6.08 -0.01 2.36
C PHE A 120 -7.06 0.33 1.21
N LEU A 121 -7.63 1.54 1.21
CA LEU A 121 -8.53 1.99 0.15
C LEU A 121 -7.83 2.07 -1.22
N ALA A 122 -6.61 2.59 -1.25
CA ALA A 122 -5.81 2.67 -2.47
C ALA A 122 -5.39 1.28 -2.98
N ALA A 123 -5.02 0.36 -2.09
CA ALA A 123 -4.70 -1.02 -2.44
C ALA A 123 -5.90 -1.76 -3.03
N ASN A 124 -7.10 -1.53 -2.49
CA ASN A 124 -8.35 -2.03 -3.03
C ASN A 124 -8.65 -1.44 -4.42
N TYR A 125 -8.48 -0.13 -4.59
CA TYR A 125 -8.70 0.53 -5.88
C TYR A 125 -7.73 0.06 -6.98
N LEU A 126 -6.47 -0.20 -6.64
CA LEU A 126 -5.46 -0.69 -7.58
C LEU A 126 -5.49 -2.21 -7.80
N ASP A 127 -6.39 -2.94 -7.11
CA ASP A 127 -6.46 -4.40 -7.09
C ASP A 127 -5.10 -5.06 -6.77
N THR A 128 -4.42 -4.55 -5.73
CA THR A 128 -3.14 -5.11 -5.27
C THR A 128 -3.39 -6.11 -4.14
N LYS A 129 -3.82 -7.32 -4.48
CA LYS A 129 -4.32 -8.34 -3.53
C LYS A 129 -3.42 -8.58 -2.31
N LYS A 130 -2.11 -8.76 -2.52
CA LYS A 130 -1.17 -9.00 -1.41
C LYS A 130 -1.04 -7.80 -0.47
N LEU A 131 -1.16 -6.58 -0.99
CA LEU A 131 -1.13 -5.38 -0.16
C LEU A 131 -2.46 -5.21 0.58
N LEU A 132 -3.58 -5.52 -0.09
CA LEU A 132 -4.91 -5.50 0.50
C LEU A 132 -5.03 -6.49 1.66
N ASP A 133 -4.57 -7.73 1.48
CA ASP A 133 -4.59 -8.75 2.54
C ASP A 133 -3.71 -8.33 3.73
N PHE A 134 -2.51 -7.82 3.45
CA PHE A 134 -1.59 -7.34 4.49
C PHE A 134 -2.18 -6.17 5.28
N THR A 135 -2.70 -5.15 4.60
CA THR A 135 -3.33 -3.98 5.25
C THR A 135 -4.61 -4.37 6.00
N SER A 136 -5.37 -5.35 5.51
CA SER A 136 -6.53 -5.91 6.21
C SER A 136 -6.11 -6.57 7.53
N GLN A 137 -5.03 -7.36 7.51
CA GLN A 137 -4.50 -7.98 8.73
C GLN A 137 -4.01 -6.93 9.72
N VAL A 138 -3.30 -5.88 9.26
CA VAL A 138 -2.87 -4.78 10.11
C VAL A 138 -4.06 -4.09 10.79
N ILE A 139 -5.13 -3.80 10.04
CA ILE A 139 -6.34 -3.19 10.60
C ILE A 139 -6.98 -4.13 11.63
N ALA A 140 -7.06 -5.43 11.32
CA ALA A 140 -7.57 -6.44 12.25
C ALA A 140 -6.77 -6.49 13.55
N ASP A 141 -5.44 -6.48 13.46
CA ASP A 141 -4.53 -6.48 14.63
C ASP A 141 -4.68 -5.19 15.45
N ARG A 142 -4.96 -4.04 14.82
CA ARG A 142 -5.16 -2.74 15.50
C ARG A 142 -6.48 -2.64 16.24
N ILE A 143 -7.50 -3.37 15.81
CA ILE A 143 -8.82 -3.41 16.46
C ILE A 143 -9.00 -4.65 17.35
N GLU A 144 -8.03 -5.57 17.33
CA GLU A 144 -8.06 -6.78 18.15
C GLU A 144 -8.11 -6.39 19.64
N ASN A 145 -9.06 -6.97 20.38
CA ASN A 145 -9.28 -6.71 21.81
C ASN A 145 -9.57 -5.24 22.19
N LYS A 146 -9.92 -4.38 21.22
CA LYS A 146 -10.39 -3.01 21.45
C LYS A 146 -11.89 -2.93 21.70
N SER A 147 -12.33 -1.86 22.36
CA SER A 147 -13.74 -1.64 22.65
C SER A 147 -14.54 -1.34 21.39
N VAL A 148 -15.84 -1.58 21.42
CA VAL A 148 -16.76 -1.21 20.32
C VAL A 148 -16.72 0.30 20.06
N GLU A 149 -16.55 1.10 21.11
CA GLU A 149 -16.45 2.56 21.03
C GLU A 149 -15.17 2.98 20.30
N TYR A 150 -14.04 2.37 20.61
CA TYR A 150 -12.78 2.60 19.90
C TYR A 150 -12.90 2.22 18.42
N VAL A 151 -13.52 1.08 18.09
CA VAL A 151 -13.71 0.66 16.69
C VAL A 151 -14.61 1.64 15.94
N ARG A 152 -15.69 2.13 16.57
CA ARG A 152 -16.56 3.17 15.98
C ARG A 152 -15.75 4.44 15.69
N LYS A 153 -14.97 4.92 16.67
CA LYS A 153 -14.08 6.08 16.51
C LYS A 153 -13.03 5.87 15.43
N TYR A 154 -12.40 4.70 15.38
CA TYR A 154 -11.36 4.34 14.41
C TYR A 154 -11.86 4.45 12.96
N PHE A 155 -13.08 3.97 12.70
CA PHE A 155 -13.71 4.04 11.38
C PHE A 155 -14.51 5.34 11.14
N GLY A 156 -14.62 6.24 12.13
CA GLY A 156 -15.39 7.48 12.00
C GLY A 156 -16.90 7.25 11.89
N ILE A 157 -17.40 6.18 12.50
CA ILE A 157 -18.83 5.84 12.52
C ILE A 157 -19.49 6.64 13.65
N GLU A 158 -20.40 7.56 13.31
CA GLU A 158 -21.24 8.25 14.31
C GLU A 158 -22.27 7.27 14.91
N ASP A 159 -22.58 7.43 16.20
CA ASP A 159 -23.60 6.64 16.92
C ASP A 159 -25.02 7.00 16.45
N THR A 160 -25.37 6.60 15.23
CA THR A 160 -26.63 7.01 14.59
C THR A 160 -27.66 5.89 14.46
N GLU A 161 -27.37 4.64 14.85
CA GLU A 161 -28.21 3.48 14.46
C GLU A 161 -28.64 2.52 15.59
N PHE A 162 -28.59 2.92 16.87
CA PHE A 162 -29.26 2.16 17.94
C PHE A 162 -30.41 2.96 18.53
N LEU A 163 -31.60 2.34 18.63
CA LEU A 163 -32.67 2.92 19.45
C LEU A 163 -32.25 2.90 20.94
N PRO A 164 -32.67 3.91 21.73
CA PRO A 164 -32.39 3.93 23.17
C PRO A 164 -32.90 2.65 23.84
N GLY A 165 -31.99 1.82 24.35
CA GLY A 165 -32.27 0.54 25.01
C GLY A 165 -32.03 -0.73 24.17
N GLU A 166 -31.85 -0.63 22.85
CA GLU A 166 -31.41 -1.79 22.04
C GLU A 166 -29.93 -2.08 22.25
N GLU A 167 -29.10 -1.04 22.33
CA GLU A 167 -27.67 -1.18 22.65
C GLU A 167 -27.45 -1.72 24.07
N GLU A 168 -28.27 -1.30 25.04
CA GLU A 168 -28.16 -1.79 26.43
C GLU A 168 -28.50 -3.28 26.51
N LYS A 169 -29.56 -3.72 25.83
CA LYS A 169 -29.89 -5.15 25.71
C LYS A 169 -28.80 -5.93 25.01
N LEU A 170 -28.23 -5.40 23.94
CA LEU A 170 -27.15 -6.06 23.21
C LEU A 170 -25.88 -6.15 24.09
N ARG A 171 -25.60 -5.13 24.91
CA ARG A 171 -24.52 -5.15 25.91
C ARG A 171 -24.76 -6.17 27.03
N GLU A 172 -26.01 -6.33 27.49
CA GLU A 172 -26.37 -7.35 28.47
C GLU A 172 -26.27 -8.77 27.88
N GLU A 173 -26.78 -8.99 26.67
CA GLU A 173 -26.76 -10.30 25.98
C GLU A 173 -25.35 -10.72 25.57
N LEU A 174 -24.51 -9.76 25.16
CA LEU A 174 -23.11 -9.97 24.77
C LEU A 174 -22.14 -9.60 25.88
N ALA A 175 -22.57 -9.55 27.15
CA ALA A 175 -21.71 -9.18 28.29
C ALA A 175 -20.39 -9.98 28.33
N TRP A 176 -20.39 -11.21 27.82
CA TRP A 176 -19.21 -12.06 27.70
C TRP A 176 -18.14 -11.51 26.73
N SER A 177 -18.50 -10.80 25.66
CA SER A 177 -17.56 -10.25 24.67
C SER A 177 -16.85 -8.98 25.11
N PHE A 178 -17.31 -8.36 26.21
CA PHE A 178 -16.68 -7.17 26.80
C PHE A 178 -15.68 -7.51 27.91
N THR A 179 -15.49 -8.80 28.22
CA THR A 179 -14.53 -9.25 29.22
C THR A 179 -13.13 -9.42 28.61
N GLY A 180 -12.13 -8.72 29.14
CA GLY A 180 -10.74 -8.78 28.64
C GLY A 180 -10.39 -7.77 27.52
N VAL A 181 -11.24 -6.77 27.30
CA VAL A 181 -10.98 -5.64 26.41
C VAL A 181 -9.94 -4.71 27.05
N ASP A 182 -8.96 -4.25 26.27
CA ASP A 182 -7.97 -3.29 26.74
C ASP A 182 -8.64 -1.94 27.04
N LYS A 183 -8.17 -1.22 28.06
CA LYS A 183 -8.62 0.15 28.29
C LYS A 183 -8.23 1.02 27.09
N ASP A 184 -9.17 1.81 26.60
CA ASP A 184 -8.90 2.78 25.55
C ASP A 184 -8.01 3.90 26.11
N GLU A 185 -6.92 4.24 25.41
CA GLU A 185 -5.88 5.15 25.91
C GLU A 185 -6.30 6.64 25.96
N ASP A 186 -7.59 6.95 25.74
CA ASP A 186 -8.12 8.32 25.62
C ASP A 186 -8.82 8.85 26.90
N GLU A 187 -8.75 8.15 28.05
CA GLU A 187 -9.43 8.58 29.29
C GLU A 187 -8.55 9.25 30.37
N ASP A 188 -7.27 9.54 30.13
CA ASP A 188 -6.41 10.20 31.13
C ASP A 188 -5.70 11.45 30.56
N GLU A 189 -6.37 12.61 30.52
CA GLU A 189 -5.67 13.91 30.72
C GLU A 189 -6.51 15.13 31.12
N ASP A 190 -7.84 15.05 31.28
CA ASP A 190 -8.66 16.22 31.65
C ASP A 190 -9.61 15.98 32.84
N ALA A 191 -9.09 15.54 34.00
CA ALA A 191 -9.81 15.74 35.26
C ALA A 191 -8.89 15.75 36.50
N ASP A 192 -8.92 16.89 37.20
CA ASP A 192 -8.53 17.11 38.59
C ASP A 192 -7.09 17.57 38.90
N GLY A 193 -6.67 18.63 38.21
CA GLY A 193 -5.88 19.68 38.85
C GLY A 193 -6.78 20.63 39.66
N LYS A 194 -7.37 20.17 40.78
CA LYS A 194 -8.02 21.05 41.75
C LYS A 194 -6.98 22.00 42.35
N ILE A 195 -7.01 23.22 41.86
CA ILE A 195 -6.41 24.40 42.49
C ILE A 195 -7.12 24.66 43.83
N ASP A 196 -6.55 24.11 44.90
CA ASP A 196 -6.75 24.62 46.25
C ASP A 196 -6.06 25.99 46.35
N GLY A 197 -6.84 27.06 46.49
CA GLY A 197 -6.29 28.41 46.55
C GLY A 197 -7.30 29.49 46.91
N ASP A 198 -7.43 29.71 48.23
CA ASP A 198 -7.67 31.02 48.89
C ASP A 198 -9.06 31.69 48.69
N LYS A 199 -9.69 32.39 49.65
CA LYS A 199 -9.49 32.71 51.07
C LYS A 199 -10.62 33.67 51.48
N VAL A 200 -10.97 33.71 52.77
CA VAL A 200 -11.60 34.84 53.56
C VAL A 200 -12.86 35.53 52.98
N GLU A 201 -13.84 36.03 53.71
CA GLU A 201 -14.07 36.53 55.07
C GLU A 201 -15.61 36.39 55.24
N ASP A 202 -16.14 36.10 56.43
CA ASP A 202 -16.84 37.17 57.13
C ASP A 202 -16.98 36.86 58.63
N LYS A 203 -16.37 37.73 59.43
CA LYS A 203 -16.61 37.94 60.86
C LYS A 203 -16.91 39.43 61.03
N ILE A 204 -18.18 39.82 61.10
CA ILE A 204 -18.68 41.09 61.68
C ILE A 204 -20.19 40.83 61.92
N GLU A 205 -20.85 41.02 63.06
CA GLU A 205 -20.62 41.52 64.43
C GLU A 205 -21.64 40.83 65.34
#